data_AF-A0A1C4RPC8-F1
#
_entry.id   AF-A0A1C4RPC8-F1
#
_cell.length_a   1.000
_cell.length_b   1.000
_cell.length_c   1.000
_cell.angle_alpha   90.00
_cell.angle_beta   90.00
_cell.angle_gamma   90.00
#
_symmetry.space_group_name_H-M   'P 1'
#
loop_
_entity.id
_entity.type
_entity.pdbx_description
1 polymer ?
#
loop_
_entity_poly.entity_id
_entity_poly.type
_entity_poly.pdbx_seq_one_letter_code
_entity_poly.pdbx_strand_id
1 'polypeptide(L)'
;MRASVTTDGSGTFTLTVADTTAGWTASAKKTLAGAGLSSAEVLTDVPSAGPPRPIVRSAVIAAFTAATANGRSLALANPQVQQAAGTVVSPITAAGNFTVSWAAVP
;
A
#
# COMPACT_ATOMS: atom_id res chain seq x y z
N MET A 1 -8.70 -8.85 -1.64
CA MET A 1 -8.85 -7.53 -0.98
C MET A 1 -8.46 -6.42 -1.93
N ARG A 2 -9.03 -5.22 -1.75
CA ARG A 2 -8.71 -3.99 -2.49
C ARG A 2 -8.73 -2.81 -1.52
N ALA A 3 -7.86 -1.85 -1.72
CA ALA A 3 -7.85 -0.59 -0.97
C ALA A 3 -7.72 0.58 -1.94
N SER A 4 -8.41 1.69 -1.68
CA SER A 4 -8.28 2.92 -2.46
C SER A 4 -8.44 4.14 -1.57
N VAL A 5 -7.68 5.19 -1.87
CA VAL A 5 -7.91 6.53 -1.35
C VAL A 5 -8.27 7.42 -2.53
N THR A 6 -9.38 8.14 -2.42
CA THR A 6 -9.79 9.15 -3.40
C THR A 6 -9.88 10.52 -2.73
N THR A 7 -9.73 11.57 -3.52
CA THR A 7 -9.96 12.94 -3.08
C THR A 7 -10.83 13.70 -4.07
N ASP A 8 -11.59 14.68 -3.57
CA ASP A 8 -12.33 15.63 -4.41
C ASP A 8 -11.46 16.80 -4.89
N GLY A 9 -10.17 16.82 -4.54
CA GLY A 9 -9.24 17.90 -4.88
C GLY A 9 -9.39 19.15 -4.01
N SER A 10 -10.41 19.21 -3.15
CA SER A 10 -10.70 20.34 -2.25
C SER A 10 -10.38 20.03 -0.78
N GLY A 11 -9.79 18.87 -0.51
CA GLY A 11 -9.36 18.45 0.83
C GLY A 11 -10.24 17.38 1.47
N THR A 12 -11.26 16.85 0.79
CA THR A 12 -11.93 15.62 1.26
C THR A 12 -11.15 14.40 0.77
N PHE A 13 -10.98 13.43 1.66
CA PHE A 13 -10.38 12.13 1.35
C PHE A 13 -11.31 11.01 1.78
N THR A 14 -11.46 9.99 0.93
CA THR A 14 -12.21 8.77 1.24
C THR A 14 -11.29 7.58 1.12
N LEU A 15 -11.06 6.90 2.24
CA LEU A 15 -10.43 5.58 2.27
C LEU A 15 -11.53 4.53 2.12
N THR A 16 -11.34 3.59 1.20
CA THR A 16 -12.19 2.41 1.04
C THR A 16 -11.33 1.17 1.10
N VAL A 17 -11.75 0.19 1.90
CA VAL A 17 -11.16 -1.15 1.97
C VAL A 17 -12.26 -2.17 1.72
N ALA A 18 -12.04 -3.05 0.75
CA ALA A 18 -12.97 -4.10 0.38
C ALA A 18 -12.31 -5.47 0.43
N ASP A 19 -12.96 -6.41 1.10
CA ASP A 19 -12.60 -7.81 1.02
C ASP A 19 -13.60 -8.54 0.12
N THR A 20 -13.20 -8.75 -1.13
CA THR A 20 -14.00 -9.48 -2.12
C THR A 20 -14.18 -10.97 -1.79
N THR A 21 -13.35 -11.53 -0.90
CA THR A 21 -13.45 -12.94 -0.48
C THR A 21 -14.51 -13.11 0.60
N ALA A 22 -14.58 -12.16 1.54
CA ALA A 22 -15.57 -12.13 2.62
C ALA A 22 -16.80 -11.26 2.30
N GLY A 23 -16.84 -10.61 1.14
CA GLY A 23 -17.98 -9.84 0.64
C GLY A 23 -18.24 -8.50 1.33
N TRP A 24 -17.32 -7.99 2.16
CA TRP A 24 -17.52 -6.74 2.90
C TRP A 24 -16.75 -5.57 2.30
N THR A 25 -17.26 -4.36 2.54
CA THR A 25 -16.60 -3.09 2.22
C THR A 25 -16.77 -2.12 3.39
N ALA A 26 -15.67 -1.49 3.80
CA ALA A 26 -15.63 -0.44 4.79
C ALA A 26 -15.09 0.85 4.17
N SER A 27 -15.60 2.00 4.60
CA SER A 27 -15.11 3.30 4.14
C SER A 27 -15.01 4.31 5.28
N ALA A 28 -14.04 5.20 5.19
CA ALA A 28 -13.84 6.31 6.12
C ALA A 28 -13.58 7.60 5.34
N LYS A 29 -14.30 8.66 5.67
CA LYS A 29 -14.14 10.00 5.09
C LYS A 29 -13.47 10.93 6.10
N LYS A 30 -12.48 11.70 5.64
CA LYS A 30 -11.77 12.71 6.42
C LYS A 30 -11.56 13.97 5.58
N THR A 31 -11.40 15.10 6.24
CA THR A 31 -11.16 16.39 5.58
C THR A 31 -9.88 17.01 6.12
N LEU A 32 -9.03 17.47 5.21
CA LEU A 32 -7.82 18.23 5.48
C LEU A 32 -7.66 19.28 4.37
N ALA A 33 -8.05 20.52 4.67
CA ALA A 33 -7.87 21.63 3.74
C ALA A 33 -6.38 21.94 3.54
N GLY A 34 -5.98 22.25 2.31
CA GLY A 34 -4.59 22.59 1.98
C GLY A 34 -3.63 21.41 1.95
N ALA A 35 -4.12 20.16 1.97
CA ALA A 35 -3.27 18.98 1.80
C ALA A 35 -2.55 19.02 0.45
N GLY A 36 -1.23 18.83 0.45
CA GLY A 36 -0.45 18.67 -0.76
C GLY A 36 -0.78 17.34 -1.43
N LEU A 37 -1.24 17.38 -2.69
CA LEU A 37 -1.54 16.19 -3.50
C LEU A 37 -0.34 15.80 -4.39
N SER A 38 0.88 15.90 -3.84
CA SER A 38 2.13 15.77 -4.59
C SER A 38 2.70 14.35 -4.63
N SER A 39 2.18 13.42 -3.83
CA SER A 39 2.65 12.04 -3.77
C SER A 39 1.51 11.02 -3.68
N ALA A 40 1.83 9.78 -4.04
CA ALA A 40 0.99 8.60 -3.82
C ALA A 40 1.92 7.45 -3.41
N GLU A 41 1.51 6.68 -2.41
CA GLU A 41 2.34 5.62 -1.82
C GLU A 41 1.55 4.33 -1.67
N VAL A 42 2.25 3.21 -1.83
CA VAL A 42 1.77 1.89 -1.42
C VAL A 42 2.81 1.34 -0.46
N LEU A 43 2.39 1.08 0.76
CA LEU A 43 3.26 0.69 1.85
C LEU A 43 2.78 -0.60 2.50
N THR A 44 3.72 -1.33 3.07
CA THR A 44 3.46 -2.42 4.01
C THR A 44 4.04 -2.00 5.34
N ASP A 45 3.22 -1.97 6.38
CA ASP A 45 3.67 -1.65 7.73
C ASP A 45 3.29 -2.78 8.69
N VAL A 46 4.12 -2.98 9.70
CA VAL A 46 3.85 -3.89 10.82
C VAL A 46 3.48 -3.00 12.01
N PRO A 47 2.21 -2.97 12.45
CA PRO A 47 1.79 -2.07 13.51
C PRO A 47 2.66 -2.23 14.77
N SER A 48 3.26 -1.14 15.23
CA SER A 48 4.15 -1.12 16.40
C SER A 48 3.42 -1.11 17.75
N ALA A 49 2.09 -1.11 17.75
CA ALA A 49 1.29 -1.02 18.97
C ALA A 49 1.17 -2.39 19.67
N GLY A 50 2.02 -2.64 20.67
CA GLY A 50 1.90 -3.75 21.62
C GLY A 50 3.19 -4.57 21.81
N PRO A 51 3.15 -5.61 22.67
CA PRO A 51 4.29 -6.53 22.82
C PRO A 51 4.65 -7.15 21.47
N PRO A 52 5.92 -7.56 21.25
CA PRO A 52 6.39 -8.12 19.99
C PRO A 52 5.44 -9.22 19.52
N ARG A 53 4.68 -8.94 18.45
CA ARG A 53 3.84 -9.97 17.84
C ARG A 53 4.76 -10.91 17.09
N PRO A 54 4.57 -12.24 17.17
CA PRO A 54 5.27 -13.17 16.30
C PRO A 54 5.02 -12.73 14.86
N ILE A 55 6.06 -12.17 14.24
CA ILE A 55 6.02 -11.84 12.83
C ILE A 55 5.87 -13.17 12.11
N VAL A 56 4.75 -13.35 11.43
CA VAL A 56 4.55 -14.53 10.57
C VAL A 56 5.63 -14.44 9.49
N ARG A 57 6.66 -15.28 9.62
CA ARG A 57 7.72 -15.41 8.61
C ARG A 57 7.21 -16.26 7.46
N SER A 58 6.15 -15.83 6.78
CA SER A 58 5.88 -16.28 5.41
C SER A 58 6.94 -15.68 4.50
N ALA A 59 7.41 -16.40 3.48
CA ALA A 59 8.42 -15.87 2.56
C ALA A 59 7.98 -14.54 1.93
N VAL A 60 6.68 -14.37 1.67
CA VAL A 60 6.06 -13.13 1.19
C VAL A 60 5.24 -12.49 2.31
N ILE A 61 5.48 -11.21 2.57
CA ILE A 61 4.74 -10.38 3.52
C ILE A 61 3.46 -9.85 2.84
N ALA A 62 3.59 -9.31 1.62
CA ALA A 62 2.48 -8.80 0.84
C ALA A 62 2.75 -8.93 -0.67
N ALA A 63 1.68 -9.07 -1.44
CA ALA A 63 1.70 -8.99 -2.90
C ALA A 63 0.66 -7.97 -3.37
N PHE A 64 1.14 -6.92 -4.04
CA PHE A 64 0.28 -5.88 -4.60
C PHE A 64 0.11 -6.13 -6.10
N THR A 65 -1.11 -5.97 -6.57
CA THR A 65 -1.45 -6.09 -7.99
C THR A 65 -2.22 -4.85 -8.44
N ALA A 66 -1.98 -4.43 -9.68
CA ALA A 66 -2.65 -3.28 -10.28
C ALA A 66 -2.55 -1.99 -9.42
N ALA A 67 -1.39 -1.73 -8.80
CA ALA A 67 -1.17 -0.49 -8.06
C ALA A 67 -1.19 0.69 -9.01
N THR A 68 -2.11 1.64 -8.76
CA THR A 68 -2.31 2.81 -9.62
C THR A 68 -2.39 4.09 -8.81
N ALA A 69 -1.97 5.20 -9.43
CA ALA A 69 -2.25 6.55 -8.99
C ALA A 69 -2.93 7.29 -10.16
N ASN A 70 -4.03 7.98 -9.88
CA ASN A 70 -4.82 8.69 -10.90
C ASN A 70 -5.16 7.82 -12.14
N GLY A 71 -5.52 6.55 -11.90
CA GLY A 71 -5.89 5.60 -12.95
C GLY A 71 -4.74 5.07 -13.81
N ARG A 72 -3.49 5.45 -13.53
CA ARG A 72 -2.29 4.99 -14.25
C ARG A 72 -1.43 4.12 -13.34
N SER A 73 -0.77 3.13 -13.92
CA SER A 73 0.18 2.26 -13.19
C SER A 73 1.23 3.09 -12.47
N LEU A 74 1.48 2.75 -11.20
CA LEU A 74 2.49 3.43 -10.38
C LEU A 74 3.89 3.31 -10.99
N ALA A 75 4.16 2.25 -11.78
CA ALA A 75 5.43 2.07 -12.49
C ALA A 75 5.76 3.22 -13.46
N LEU A 76 4.74 3.90 -14.00
CA LEU A 76 4.92 5.04 -14.91
C LEU A 76 5.31 6.33 -14.18
N ALA A 77 5.23 6.35 -12.86
CA ALA A 77 5.60 7.49 -12.02
C ALA A 77 7.05 7.43 -11.51
N ASN A 78 7.84 6.41 -11.92
CA ASN A 78 9.21 6.18 -11.43
C ASN A 78 9.30 6.17 -9.89
N PRO A 79 8.57 5.25 -9.22
CA PRO A 79 8.43 5.28 -7.77
C PRO A 79 9.78 5.07 -7.09
N GLN A 80 9.98 5.78 -5.98
CA GLN A 80 11.12 5.54 -5.09
C GLN A 80 10.77 4.40 -4.14
N VAL A 81 11.70 3.46 -3.98
CA VAL A 81 11.53 2.33 -3.06
C VAL A 81 12.23 2.66 -1.75
N GLN A 82 11.47 2.67 -0.66
CA GLN A 82 12.01 2.72 0.70
C GLN A 82 11.75 1.37 1.37
N GLN A 83 12.79 0.78 1.95
CA GLN A 83 12.74 -0.56 2.53
C GLN A 83 13.27 -0.57 3.95
N ALA A 84 12.60 -1.32 4.83
CA ALA A 84 13.06 -1.57 6.18
C ALA A 84 14.18 -2.62 6.19
N ALA A 85 14.97 -2.65 7.26
CA ALA A 85 15.99 -3.67 7.43
C ALA A 85 15.36 -5.08 7.44
N GLY A 86 15.95 -6.01 6.70
CA GLY A 86 15.49 -7.39 6.62
C GLY A 86 14.29 -7.62 5.69
N THR A 87 13.85 -6.63 4.91
CA THR A 87 12.85 -6.81 3.86
C THR A 87 13.44 -6.61 2.47
N VAL A 88 12.75 -7.17 1.47
CA VAL A 88 13.04 -7.00 0.05
C VAL A 88 11.75 -6.60 -0.64
N VAL A 89 11.82 -5.57 -1.49
CA VAL A 89 10.74 -5.16 -2.38
C VAL A 89 11.14 -5.56 -3.81
N SER A 90 10.26 -6.29 -4.50
CA SER A 90 10.54 -6.66 -5.90
C SER A 90 10.49 -5.43 -6.80
N PRO A 91 11.14 -5.46 -7.99
CA PRO A 91 10.85 -4.49 -9.04
C PRO A 91 9.35 -4.43 -9.34
N ILE A 92 8.83 -3.23 -9.58
CA ILE A 92 7.45 -3.03 -10.02
C ILE A 92 7.31 -3.33 -11.51
N THR A 93 6.29 -4.09 -11.89
CA THR A 93 5.99 -4.37 -13.30
C THR A 93 5.26 -3.20 -13.97
N ALA A 94 5.22 -3.16 -15.30
CA ALA A 94 4.43 -2.16 -16.04
C ALA A 94 2.93 -2.16 -15.64
N ALA A 95 2.40 -3.31 -15.21
CA ALA A 95 1.03 -3.44 -14.72
C ALA A 95 0.83 -2.94 -13.27
N GLY A 96 1.90 -2.51 -12.58
CA GLY A 96 1.83 -2.06 -11.20
C GLY A 96 1.85 -3.20 -10.18
N ASN A 97 2.42 -4.35 -10.54
CA ASN A 97 2.55 -5.50 -9.62
C ASN A 97 3.91 -5.48 -8.94
N PHE A 98 3.96 -5.77 -7.64
CA PHE A 98 5.21 -5.98 -6.89
C PHE A 98 4.94 -6.76 -5.60
N THR A 99 5.99 -7.31 -4.99
CA THR A 99 5.91 -8.04 -3.73
C THR A 99 6.81 -7.42 -2.67
N VAL A 100 6.46 -7.66 -1.40
CA VAL A 100 7.27 -7.36 -0.23
C VAL A 100 7.51 -8.68 0.49
N SER A 101 8.76 -9.02 0.78
CA SER A 101 9.19 -10.28 1.38
C SER A 101 10.21 -10.05 2.49
N TRP A 102 10.40 -11.04 3.37
CA TRP A 102 11.60 -11.09 4.20
C TRP A 102 12.82 -11.36 3.33
N ALA A 103 13.95 -10.73 3.65
CA ALA A 103 15.23 -11.13 3.09
C ALA A 103 15.51 -12.58 3.51
N ALA A 104 16.08 -13.37 2.60
CA ALA A 104 16.57 -14.69 2.96
C ALA A 104 17.61 -14.55 4.09
N VAL A 105 17.49 -15.40 5.12
CA VAL A 105 18.55 -15.51 6.13
C VAL A 105 19.70 -16.28 5.46
N PRO A 106 20.95 -15.79 5.52
CA PRO A 106 22.11 -16.56 5.06
C PRO A 106 22.27 -17.88 5.82
#